data_AF-A0A2P5IAH9-F1
#
_entry.id   AF-A0A2P5IAH9-F1
#
_cell.length_a   1.000
_cell.length_b   1.000
_cell.length_c   1.000
_cell.angle_alpha   90.00
_cell.angle_beta   90.00
_cell.angle_gamma   90.00
#
_symmetry.space_group_name_H-M   'P 1'
#
loop_
_entity.id
_entity.type
_entity.pdbx_description
1 polymer ?
#
loop_
_entity_poly.entity_id
_entity_poly.type
_entity_poly.pdbx_seq_one_letter_code
_entity_poly.pdbx_strand_id
1 'polypeptide(L)'
;MYSISTKAATLLALASIAAANTWTLYCGDSCSGGTEIATGSNFTGAGCTNLASEYKYCYLSADELWYYGVVYQEADCLVSSDGPRSLIEPGGCTDAGAFGSYRIVVDL
;
A
#
# COMPACT_ATOMS: atom_id res chain seq x y z
N MET A 1 -4.90 -43.36 34.40
CA MET A 1 -4.10 -42.16 34.04
C MET A 1 -4.91 -41.38 33.02
N TYR A 2 -5.59 -40.31 33.42
CA TYR A 2 -6.42 -39.51 32.52
C TYR A 2 -5.67 -38.23 32.19
N SER A 3 -5.22 -38.10 30.94
CA SER A 3 -4.50 -36.93 30.46
C SER A 3 -5.51 -35.82 30.17
N ILE A 4 -5.42 -34.72 30.91
CA ILE A 4 -6.23 -33.51 30.71
C ILE A 4 -5.61 -32.76 29.52
N SER A 5 -6.26 -32.80 28.37
CA SER A 5 -5.87 -32.00 27.20
C SER A 5 -6.45 -30.59 27.35
N THR A 6 -5.67 -29.69 27.93
CA THR A 6 -6.02 -28.27 28.05
C THR A 6 -5.73 -27.59 26.72
N LYS A 7 -6.76 -27.41 25.87
CA LYS A 7 -6.66 -26.56 24.69
C LYS A 7 -6.58 -25.11 25.15
N ALA A 8 -5.38 -24.53 25.08
CA ALA A 8 -5.16 -23.10 25.30
C ALA A 8 -5.94 -22.32 24.24
N ALA A 9 -6.99 -21.62 24.66
CA ALA A 9 -7.68 -20.64 23.84
C ALA A 9 -6.79 -19.38 23.78
N THR A 10 -6.10 -19.19 22.65
CA THR A 10 -5.38 -17.95 22.38
C THR A 10 -6.40 -16.82 22.28
N LEU A 11 -6.41 -15.92 23.27
CA LEU A 11 -7.15 -14.67 23.17
C LEU A 11 -6.55 -13.85 22.02
N LEU A 12 -7.28 -13.68 20.91
CA LEU A 12 -7.01 -12.61 19.97
C LEU A 12 -7.31 -11.30 20.69
N ALA A 13 -6.25 -10.61 21.13
CA ALA A 13 -6.35 -9.22 21.49
C ALA A 13 -6.69 -8.44 20.21
N LEU A 14 -7.93 -7.98 20.08
CA LEU A 14 -8.26 -6.89 19.17
C LEU A 14 -7.52 -5.66 19.70
N ALA A 15 -6.34 -5.41 19.15
CA ALA A 15 -5.70 -4.11 19.27
C ALA A 15 -6.63 -3.11 18.60
N SER A 16 -7.41 -2.39 19.40
CA SER A 16 -8.11 -1.17 18.98
C SER A 16 -7.04 -0.15 18.63
N ILE A 17 -6.57 -0.19 17.39
CA ILE A 17 -5.65 0.80 16.87
C ILE A 17 -6.45 2.10 16.85
N ALA A 18 -6.03 3.07 17.65
CA ALA A 18 -6.46 4.45 17.44
C ALA A 18 -6.21 4.75 15.96
N ALA A 19 -7.20 5.30 15.26
CA ALA A 19 -7.07 5.74 13.87
C ALA A 19 -6.00 6.83 13.81
N ALA A 20 -4.74 6.44 13.78
CA ALA A 20 -3.65 7.29 13.35
C ALA A 20 -3.85 7.45 11.85
N ASN A 21 -3.78 8.68 11.34
CA ASN A 21 -3.94 8.98 9.91
C ASN A 21 -2.99 8.12 9.06
N THR A 22 -3.42 6.91 8.67
CA THR A 22 -2.55 5.90 8.06
C THR A 22 -2.81 5.78 6.58
N TRP A 23 -1.80 5.28 5.88
CA TRP A 23 -1.92 4.83 4.51
C TRP A 23 -1.13 3.54 4.33
N THR A 24 -1.59 2.72 3.40
CA THR A 24 -0.91 1.51 2.97
C THR A 24 -1.06 1.37 1.46
N LEU A 25 0.07 1.26 0.76
CA LEU A 25 0.13 0.98 -0.65
C LEU A 25 0.23 -0.53 -0.85
N TYR A 26 -0.63 -1.05 -1.70
CA TYR A 26 -0.62 -2.45 -2.09
C TYR A 26 -0.46 -2.56 -3.60
N CYS A 27 0.37 -3.50 -4.06
CA CYS A 27 0.53 -3.76 -5.48
C CYS A 27 0.54 -5.27 -5.77
N GLY A 28 0.09 -5.66 -6.95
CA GLY A 28 -0.07 -7.07 -7.32
C GLY A 28 -0.70 -7.25 -8.70
N ASP A 29 -1.36 -8.41 -8.86
CA ASP A 29 -2.04 -8.80 -10.10
C ASP A 29 -3.52 -8.39 -10.13
N SER A 30 -4.03 -7.74 -9.08
CA SER A 30 -5.40 -7.22 -9.02
C SER A 30 -5.55 -6.11 -7.96
N CYS A 31 -6.63 -5.33 -8.07
CA CYS A 31 -6.99 -4.28 -7.12
C CYS A 31 -7.47 -4.78 -5.74
N SER A 32 -7.67 -6.08 -5.56
CA SER A 32 -8.27 -6.67 -4.35
C SER A 32 -7.40 -7.73 -3.67
N GLY A 33 -6.24 -8.04 -4.24
CA GLY A 33 -5.35 -9.11 -3.77
C GLY A 33 -3.87 -8.72 -3.85
N GLY A 34 -3.56 -7.45 -3.65
CA GLY A 34 -2.19 -6.94 -3.69
C GLY A 34 -1.37 -7.33 -2.46
N THR A 35 -0.06 -7.37 -2.64
CA THR A 35 0.91 -7.47 -1.53
C THR A 35 1.09 -6.08 -0.94
N GLU A 36 1.19 -5.99 0.39
CA GLU A 36 1.57 -4.75 1.06
C GLU A 36 3.00 -4.34 0.64
N ILE A 37 3.13 -3.17 0.04
CA ILE A 37 4.41 -2.62 -0.42
C ILE A 37 5.02 -1.71 0.64
N ALA A 38 4.19 -0.83 1.19
CA ALA A 38 4.60 0.12 2.21
C ALA A 38 3.40 0.64 3.00
N THR A 39 3.67 1.06 4.23
CA THR A 39 2.69 1.71 5.09
C THR A 39 3.34 2.91 5.80
N GLY A 40 2.53 3.91 6.13
CA GLY A 40 2.96 5.10 6.85
C GLY A 40 1.82 5.71 7.65
N SER A 41 2.14 6.73 8.45
CA SER A 41 1.16 7.37 9.34
C SER A 41 1.56 8.80 9.69
N ASN A 42 0.67 9.54 10.36
CA ASN A 42 0.96 10.84 10.98
C ASN A 42 1.56 11.87 9.99
N PHE A 43 0.90 12.07 8.86
CA PHE A 43 1.30 13.05 7.84
C PHE A 43 2.66 12.76 7.17
N THR A 44 3.13 11.51 7.23
CA THR A 44 4.33 11.09 6.51
C THR A 44 3.96 10.56 5.14
N GLY A 45 4.65 11.02 4.09
CA GLY A 45 4.59 10.41 2.77
C GLY A 45 5.73 9.41 2.57
N ALA A 46 5.83 8.91 1.34
CA ALA A 46 6.97 8.12 0.89
C ALA A 46 7.65 8.88 -0.25
N GLY A 47 8.96 9.09 -0.10
CA GLY A 47 9.79 9.56 -1.20
C GLY A 47 9.79 8.58 -2.37
N CYS A 48 10.49 8.93 -3.44
CA CYS A 48 10.62 8.02 -4.57
C CYS A 48 11.25 6.70 -4.14
N THR A 49 10.53 5.60 -4.38
CA THR A 49 10.97 4.26 -3.97
C THR A 49 10.76 3.28 -5.10
N ASN A 50 11.81 2.52 -5.43
CA ASN A 50 11.74 1.45 -6.43
C ASN A 50 11.02 0.24 -5.85
N LEU A 51 10.14 -0.35 -6.66
CA LEU A 51 9.47 -1.59 -6.34
C LEU A 51 10.46 -2.74 -6.55
N ALA A 52 10.38 -3.76 -5.70
CA ALA A 52 11.23 -4.95 -5.83
C ALA A 52 10.87 -5.82 -7.05
N SER A 53 9.66 -5.62 -7.58
CA SER A 53 9.10 -6.31 -8.74
C SER A 53 8.24 -5.33 -9.52
N GLU A 54 8.03 -5.61 -10.80
CA GLU A 54 7.03 -4.91 -11.59
C GLU A 54 5.62 -5.42 -11.25
N TYR A 55 4.71 -4.50 -10.91
CA TYR A 55 3.32 -4.83 -10.57
C TYR A 55 2.35 -4.18 -11.53
N LYS A 56 1.34 -4.92 -11.99
CA LYS A 56 0.35 -4.39 -12.94
C LYS A 56 -0.71 -3.50 -12.27
N TYR A 57 -1.05 -3.81 -11.02
CA TYR A 57 -2.09 -3.12 -10.26
C TYR A 57 -1.51 -2.56 -8.98
N CYS A 58 -1.89 -1.35 -8.63
CA CYS A 58 -1.62 -0.77 -7.32
C CYS A 58 -2.86 -0.08 -6.78
N TYR A 59 -3.14 -0.23 -5.49
CA TYR A 59 -4.22 0.45 -4.78
C TYR A 59 -3.70 1.08 -3.49
N LEU A 60 -4.26 2.24 -3.15
CA LEU A 60 -3.92 2.96 -1.93
C LEU A 60 -5.09 2.83 -0.95
N SER A 61 -4.86 2.17 0.18
CA SER A 61 -5.77 2.25 1.33
C SER A 61 -5.29 3.39 2.22
N ALA A 62 -6.08 4.43 2.43
CA ALA A 62 -5.74 5.49 3.36
C ALA A 62 -6.98 5.93 4.14
N ASP A 63 -6.78 6.26 5.42
CA ASP A 63 -7.87 6.71 6.28
C ASP A 63 -8.36 8.11 5.89
N GLU A 64 -7.50 8.89 5.24
CA GLU A 64 -7.69 10.30 4.96
C GLU A 64 -7.47 10.64 3.49
N LEU A 65 -8.20 11.64 2.99
CA LEU A 65 -8.22 12.02 1.57
C LEU A 65 -7.00 12.83 1.10
N TRP A 66 -6.20 13.37 2.02
CA TRP A 66 -4.99 14.14 1.70
C TRP A 66 -3.77 13.30 1.34
N TYR A 67 -3.87 11.96 1.43
CA TYR A 67 -2.84 11.05 0.94
C TYR A 67 -3.12 10.70 -0.50
N TYR A 68 -2.11 10.68 -1.37
CA TYR A 68 -2.26 10.11 -2.72
C TYR A 68 -1.01 9.39 -3.14
N GLY A 69 -1.22 8.29 -3.86
CA GLY A 69 -0.17 7.51 -4.46
C GLY A 69 0.13 8.01 -5.85
N VAL A 70 1.41 7.95 -6.23
CA VAL A 70 1.83 8.09 -7.62
C VAL A 70 2.72 6.92 -7.94
N VAL A 71 2.34 6.13 -8.93
CA VAL A 71 3.15 5.01 -9.44
C VAL A 71 3.68 5.34 -10.83
N TYR A 72 4.86 4.82 -11.12
CA TYR A 72 5.59 5.08 -12.36
C TYR A 72 5.94 3.73 -12.98
N GLN A 73 5.85 3.64 -14.31
CA GLN A 73 6.27 2.42 -15.03
C GLN A 73 7.79 2.21 -14.93
N GLU A 74 8.55 3.31 -14.86
CA GLU A 74 10.00 3.27 -14.71
C GLU A 74 10.45 3.27 -13.25
N ALA A 75 11.69 2.84 -13.02
CA ALA A 75 12.39 3.05 -11.76
C ALA A 75 12.71 4.55 -11.53
N ASP A 76 13.09 4.88 -10.30
CA ASP A 76 13.52 6.20 -9.84
C ASP A 76 12.50 7.32 -10.10
N CYS A 77 11.21 6.94 -10.22
CA CYS A 77 10.08 7.81 -10.50
C CYS A 77 10.28 8.65 -11.76
N LEU A 78 10.95 8.07 -12.76
CA LEU A 78 11.11 8.69 -14.07
C LEU A 78 9.80 8.63 -14.84
N VAL A 79 9.55 9.68 -15.63
CA VAL A 79 8.42 9.73 -16.57
C VAL A 79 9.00 9.65 -17.96
N SER A 80 8.71 8.56 -18.67
CA SER A 80 9.06 8.39 -20.08
C SER A 80 7.82 8.67 -20.94
N SER A 81 8.02 8.91 -22.24
CA SER A 81 6.91 9.06 -23.20
C SER A 81 6.07 7.79 -23.30
N ASP A 82 6.70 6.64 -23.09
CA ASP A 82 6.08 5.31 -23.22
C ASP A 82 5.55 4.77 -21.88
N GLY A 83 5.97 5.37 -20.76
CA GLY A 83 5.61 4.99 -19.39
C GLY A 83 5.13 6.17 -18.55
N PRO A 84 3.84 6.54 -18.63
CA PRO A 84 3.30 7.65 -17.85
C PRO A 84 3.21 7.32 -16.36
N ARG A 85 3.22 8.36 -15.53
CA ARG A 85 2.83 8.25 -14.12
C ARG A 85 1.33 8.04 -13.99
N SER A 86 0.90 7.29 -12.99
CA SER A 86 -0.50 7.12 -12.63
C SER A 86 -0.74 7.58 -11.19
N LEU A 87 -1.79 8.39 -11.01
CA LEU A 87 -2.22 8.83 -9.69
C LEU A 87 -3.21 7.82 -9.11
N ILE A 88 -3.11 7.59 -7.81
CA ILE A 88 -3.97 6.69 -7.04
C ILE A 88 -4.54 7.49 -5.88
N GLU A 89 -5.83 7.82 -5.96
CA GLU A 89 -6.56 8.44 -4.85
C GLU A 89 -6.77 7.42 -3.71
N PRO A 90 -7.06 7.87 -2.48
CA PRO A 90 -7.45 6.99 -1.39
C PRO A 90 -8.65 6.10 -1.73
N GLY A 91 -8.51 4.80 -1.49
CA GLY A 91 -9.46 3.77 -1.90
C GLY A 91 -9.44 3.47 -3.41
N GLY A 92 -8.67 4.21 -4.19
CA GLY A 92 -8.51 4.03 -5.63
C GLY A 92 -7.53 2.92 -5.99
N CYS A 93 -7.67 2.43 -7.21
CA CYS A 93 -6.77 1.47 -7.83
C CYS A 93 -6.43 1.91 -9.26
N THR A 94 -5.20 1.65 -9.70
CA THR A 94 -4.76 1.81 -11.08
C THR A 94 -4.29 0.48 -11.66
N ASP A 95 -4.54 0.27 -12.95
CA ASP A 95 -4.13 -0.90 -13.74
C ASP A 95 -3.32 -0.53 -14.99
N ALA A 96 -2.80 0.70 -15.02
CA ALA A 96 -2.24 1.33 -16.21
C ALA A 96 -0.87 0.79 -16.67
N GLY A 97 -0.32 -0.26 -16.05
CA GLY A 97 0.89 -0.92 -16.54
C GLY A 97 1.74 -1.57 -15.46
N ALA A 98 2.83 -2.21 -15.89
CA ALA A 98 3.87 -2.74 -15.02
C ALA A 98 4.62 -1.58 -14.33
N PHE A 99 4.36 -1.33 -13.06
CA PHE A 99 4.94 -0.25 -12.29
C PHE A 99 6.29 -0.66 -11.67
N GLY A 100 7.31 0.18 -11.85
CA GLY A 100 8.66 -0.02 -11.31
C GLY A 100 9.00 0.85 -10.10
N SER A 101 8.26 1.93 -9.84
CA SER A 101 8.47 2.77 -8.64
C SER A 101 7.21 3.51 -8.19
N TYR A 102 7.24 4.04 -6.96
CA TYR A 102 6.14 4.80 -6.37
C TYR A 102 6.57 5.99 -5.51
N ARG A 103 5.61 6.87 -5.22
CA ARG A 103 5.64 7.92 -4.19
C ARG A 103 4.30 7.97 -3.47
N ILE A 104 4.32 8.33 -2.19
CA ILE A 104 3.12 8.74 -1.45
C ILE A 104 3.28 10.20 -1.07
N VAL A 105 2.32 11.02 -1.46
CA VAL A 105 2.34 12.46 -1.20
C VAL A 105 1.26 12.79 -0.19
N VAL A 106 1.52 13.83 0.59
CA VAL A 106 0.62 14.40 1.61
C VAL A 106 0.34 15.83 1.19
N ASP A 107 -0.92 16.19 1.04
CA ASP A 107 -1.37 17.54 0.66
C ASP A 107 -2.37 18.08 1.68
N LEU A 108 -1.86 18.91 2.60
CA LEU A 108 -2.57 19.42 3.78
C LEU A 108 -3.07 20.85 3.58
#